data_AF-A0A6G7CD33-F1
#
_entry.id   AF-A0A6G7CD33-F1
#
_cell.length_a   1.000
_cell.length_b   1.000
_cell.length_c   1.000
_cell.angle_alpha   90.00
_cell.angle_beta   90.00
_cell.angle_gamma   90.00
#
_symmetry.space_group_name_H-M   'P 1'
#
loop_
_entity.id
_entity.type
_entity.pdbx_description
1 polymer ?
#
loop_
_entity_poly.entity_id
_entity_poly.type
_entity_poly.pdbx_seq_one_letter_code
_entity_poly.pdbx_strand_id
1 'polypeptide(L)' 'MKTLLFTNWHIMRWVRLVFALFLFAQAYILKEWMFIGFGLFFFIQVIFNFGCGANGCNIPNTKKQ' A
#
# COMPACT_ATOMS: atom_id res chain seq x y z
N MET A 1 6.56 -4.20 18.65
CA MET A 1 6.50 -4.12 17.17
C MET A 1 5.62 -5.19 16.51
N LYS A 2 5.02 -6.15 17.24
CA LYS A 2 4.11 -7.16 16.65
C LYS A 2 2.69 -6.60 16.40
N THR A 3 2.27 -5.63 17.22
CA THR A 3 0.94 -5.01 17.14
C THR A 3 0.72 -4.15 15.91
N LEU A 4 1.75 -3.52 15.33
CA LEU A 4 1.60 -2.74 14.08
C LEU A 4 1.36 -3.61 12.84
N LEU A 5 1.79 -4.88 12.87
CA LEU A 5 1.59 -5.82 11.76
C LEU A 5 0.18 -6.43 11.76
N PHE A 6 -0.46 -6.51 12.95
CA PHE A 6 -1.76 -7.17 13.14
C PHE A 6 -2.89 -6.23 13.61
N THR A 7 -2.60 -5.00 14.00
CA THR A 7 -3.57 -3.97 14.38
C THR A 7 -3.51 -2.85 13.35
N ASN A 8 -4.66 -2.47 12.79
CA ASN A 8 -4.83 -1.55 11.64
C ASN A 8 -4.59 -2.17 10.25
N TRP A 9 -5.09 -3.39 9.99
CA TRP A 9 -5.20 -3.90 8.62
C TRP A 9 -6.31 -3.15 7.88
N HIS A 10 -6.00 -1.91 7.46
CA HIS A 10 -6.93 -1.05 6.74
C HIS A 10 -7.29 -1.68 5.40
N ILE A 11 -8.57 -1.57 5.03
CA ILE A 11 -9.13 -1.96 3.73
C ILE A 11 -8.24 -1.47 2.57
N MET A 12 -7.65 -0.29 2.70
CA MET A 12 -6.78 0.29 1.68
C MET A 12 -5.51 -0.52 1.38
N ARG A 13 -5.00 -1.29 2.34
CA ARG A 13 -3.86 -2.19 2.12
C ARG A 13 -4.25 -3.38 1.23
N TRP A 14 -5.46 -3.91 1.43
CA TRP A 14 -6.02 -4.97 0.58
C TRP A 14 -6.31 -4.47 -0.82
N VAL A 15 -6.88 -3.28 -0.97
CA VAL A 15 -7.13 -2.65 -2.27
C VAL A 15 -5.83 -2.51 -3.07
N ARG A 16 -4.76 -1.98 -2.45
CA ARG A 16 -3.44 -1.87 -3.10
C ARG A 16 -2.86 -3.23 -3.50
N LEU A 17 -3.02 -4.26 -2.66
CA LEU A 17 -2.55 -5.61 -2.94
C LEU A 17 -3.29 -6.22 -4.14
N VAL A 18 -4.61 -6.15 -4.16
CA VAL A 18 -5.43 -6.63 -5.27
C VAL A 18 -5.05 -5.92 -6.57
N PHE A 19 -4.83 -4.60 -6.52
CA PHE A 19 -4.40 -3.83 -7.68
C PHE A 19 -2.99 -4.22 -8.17
N ALA A 20 -2.04 -4.47 -7.27
CA ALA A 20 -0.71 -4.96 -7.63
C ALA A 20 -0.78 -6.34 -8.32
N LEU A 21 -1.57 -7.27 -7.79
CA LEU A 21 -1.78 -8.58 -8.41
C LEU A 21 -2.46 -8.47 -9.79
N PHE A 22 -3.44 -7.57 -9.93
CA PHE A 22 -4.07 -7.29 -11.21
C PHE A 22 -3.03 -6.80 -12.24
N LEU A 23 -2.17 -5.86 -11.87
CA LEU A 23 -1.11 -5.36 -12.76
C LEU A 23 -0.11 -6.46 -13.16
N PHE A 24 0.26 -7.35 -12.24
CA PHE A 24 1.11 -8.50 -12.58
C PHE A 24 0.41 -9.50 -13.51
N ALA A 25 -0.89 -9.74 -13.33
CA ALA A 25 -1.67 -10.57 -14.26
C ALA A 25 -1.72 -9.94 -15.66
N GLN A 26 -1.96 -8.62 -15.75
CA GLN A 26 -1.91 -7.90 -17.02
C GLN A 26 -0.51 -7.93 -17.65
N ALA A 27 0.55 -7.79 -16.85
CA ALA A 27 1.93 -7.93 -17.31
C ALA A 27 2.19 -9.30 -17.95
N TYR A 28 1.62 -10.37 -17.38
CA TYR A 28 1.76 -11.72 -17.94
C TYR A 28 1.00 -11.88 -19.27
N ILE A 29 -0.23 -11.36 -19.35
CA ILE A 29 -1.09 -11.50 -20.54
C ILE A 29 -0.57 -10.63 -21.69
N LEU A 30 -0.27 -9.36 -21.43
CA LEU A 30 0.18 -8.40 -22.45
C LEU A 30 1.70 -8.53 -22.72
N LYS A 31 2.47 -9.17 -21.84
CA LYS A 31 3.94 -9.27 -21.90
C LYS A 31 4.66 -7.91 -21.91
N GLU A 32 3.98 -6.89 -21.38
CA GLU A 32 4.49 -5.53 -21.30
C GLU A 32 5.20 -5.28 -19.96
N TRP A 33 6.49 -4.96 -20.03
CA TRP A 33 7.38 -4.80 -18.86
C TRP A 33 6.98 -3.63 -17.96
N MET A 34 6.33 -2.61 -18.52
CA MET A 34 5.86 -1.43 -17.79
C MET A 34 4.91 -1.79 -16.63
N PHE A 35 4.03 -2.78 -16.82
CA PHE A 35 3.09 -3.20 -15.77
C PHE A 35 3.79 -3.89 -14.60
N ILE A 36 4.93 -4.55 -14.84
CA ILE A 36 5.75 -5.13 -13.76
C ILE A 36 6.28 -4.01 -12.87
N GLY A 37 6.79 -2.92 -13.45
CA GLY A 37 7.29 -1.77 -12.70
C GLY A 37 6.21 -1.14 -11.80
N PHE A 38 5.01 -0.90 -12.34
CA PHE A 38 3.89 -0.39 -11.56
C PHE A 38 3.38 -1.39 -10.51
N GLY A 39 3.31 -2.68 -10.84
CA GLY A 39 2.93 -3.74 -9.89
C GLY A 39 3.89 -3.79 -8.70
N LEU A 40 5.20 -3.70 -8.95
CA LEU A 40 6.24 -3.67 -7.92
C LEU A 40 6.11 -2.45 -7.00
N PHE A 41 5.83 -1.28 -7.57
CA PHE A 41 5.62 -0.05 -6.80
C PHE A 41 4.46 -0.21 -5.78
N PHE A 42 3.29 -0.68 -6.23
CA PHE A 42 2.15 -0.92 -5.32
C PHE A 42 2.42 -2.07 -4.34
N PHE A 43 3.15 -3.10 -4.76
CA PHE A 43 3.51 -4.22 -3.88
C PHE A 43 4.44 -3.80 -2.74
N ILE A 44 5.44 -2.97 -3.02
CA ILE A 44 6.33 -2.36 -2.01
C ILE A 44 5.51 -1.52 -1.02
N GLN A 45 4.56 -0.71 -1.50
CA GLN A 45 3.69 0.07 -0.61
C GLN A 45 2.87 -0.83 0.34
N VAL A 46 2.46 -2.03 -0.08
CA VAL A 46 1.75 -2.99 0.78
C VAL A 46 2.66 -3.56 1.86
N ILE A 47 3.90 -3.91 1.52
CA ILE A 47 4.87 -4.49 2.46
C ILE A 47 5.28 -3.46 3.51
N PHE A 48 5.75 -2.30 3.06
CA PHE A 48 6.31 -1.27 3.94
C PHE A 48 5.24 -0.32 4.51
N ASN A 49 3.98 -0.45 4.06
CA ASN A 49 2.89 0.47 4.38
C ASN A 49 3.26 1.94 4.04
N PHE A 50 4.11 2.12 3.02
CA PHE A 50 4.57 3.43 2.58
C PHE A 50 3.41 4.21 1.93
N GLY A 51 3.13 5.38 2.49
CA GLY A 51 2.11 6.31 2.02
C GLY A 51 1.41 7.02 3.17
N CYS A 52 0.92 8.24 2.93
CA CYS A 52 -0.02 8.88 3.85
C CYS A 52 -1.29 8.03 3.93
N GLY A 53 -1.55 7.40 5.09
CA GLY A 53 -2.83 6.77 5.38
C GLY A 53 -3.96 7.80 5.47
N ALA A 54 -5.18 7.37 5.79
CA ALA A 54 -6.30 8.29 6.03
C ALA A 54 -6.04 9.31 7.16
N ASN A 55 -5.07 9.02 8.05
CA ASN A 55 -4.59 9.91 9.10
C ASN A 55 -3.27 10.63 8.74
N GLY A 56 -2.96 10.71 7.44
CA GLY A 56 -1.68 11.21 6.91
C GLY A 56 -1.31 12.60 7.41
N CYS A 57 -0.04 12.77 7.80
CA CYS A 57 0.58 14.00 8.30
C CYS A 57 -0.34 14.84 9.21
N ASN A 58 -0.94 14.21 10.21
CA ASN A 58 -1.67 14.95 11.22
C ASN A 58 -0.67 15.74 12.07
N ILE A 59 -0.71 17.07 12.00
CA ILE A 59 0.09 17.94 12.85
C ILE A 59 -0.37 17.66 14.29
N PRO A 60 0.52 17.21 15.20
CA PRO A 60 0.10 16.90 16.56
C PRO A 60 -0.56 18.14 17.15
N ASN A 61 -1.86 18.05 17.46
CA ASN A 61 -2.59 19.15 18.09
C ASN A 61 -2.11 19.20 19.55
N THR A 62 -1.06 19.98 19.82
CA THR A 62 -0.54 20.19 21.17
C THR A 62 -1.48 21.11 21.95
N LYS A 63 -2.76 20.76 22.09
CA LYS A 63 -3.58 21.34 23.15
C LYS A 63 -3.36 20.48 24.38
N LYS A 64 -2.46 20.93 25.26
CA LYS A 64 -2.45 20.50 26.66
C LYS A 64 -3.88 20.66 27.19
N GLN A 65 -4.53 19.55 27.55
CA GLN A 65 -5.54 19.54 28.59
C GLN A 65 -4.85 19.26 29.92
#